data_AF-A0A4V4I0M4-F1
#
_entry.id   AF-A0A4V4I0M4-F1
#
_cell.length_a   1.000
_cell.length_b   1.000
_cell.length_c   1.000
_cell.angle_alpha   90.00
_cell.angle_beta   90.00
_cell.angle_gamma   90.00
#
_symmetry.space_group_name_H-M   'P 1'
#
loop_
_entity.id
_entity.type
_entity.pdbx_description
1 polymer ?
#
loop_
_entity_poly.entity_id
_entity_poly.type
_entity_poly.pdbx_seq_one_letter_code
_entity_poly.pdbx_strand_id
1 'polypeptide(L)'
;MSSIRQLLNSLLPPSDSLIPIKMISASTLAAILALGHGVLGQQAGTSTAENHPPMSYQRCTTGGTCTTVNTNIVLDANWRWLHSTSGYTNCYTGNTFDASLCPNNVACAANCALDGADYTGTYGIQASGNSVSLKLKQGNNIGSRVYLINGDKYELFKLKNQEFTFDVDVSGLGCGINGALYFVKMDADGGLAKYPTNKAGAKLGTGYCDAQCPRDLKFIAGKANVEGWKPSNGDANSGEGNTGSCCAEMDIWEANSISTALTPHACSTNGPCTGNTTCGSGESRYDGYCDKDGCDLNPYRFGAPNFFGPGKTVDSKSKITVDNTATGTLTAIRRIYVQNGKVIQQADTNIPGITKTNQITDKFCKEQKKVTGDPDEFSEKGGLAAFGKDLDAGMALVFSVWDDHTANMLWLDSTYPVGSNKVGAARGTCATTSGKPSDVESQQANAAVTFSNVKFGALNSTYKAS
;
A
#
# COMPACT_ATOMS: atom_id res chain seq x y z
N MET A 1 -40.10 -33.50 -32.42
CA MET A 1 -40.57 -33.92 -33.76
C MET A 1 -41.86 -33.18 -34.06
N SER A 2 -41.84 -32.33 -35.10
CA SER A 2 -42.99 -31.77 -35.84
C SER A 2 -43.98 -30.86 -35.08
N SER A 3 -44.60 -29.81 -35.61
CA SER A 3 -44.38 -28.92 -36.76
C SER A 3 -45.64 -28.02 -36.82
N ILE A 4 -45.44 -26.72 -37.13
CA ILE A 4 -46.20 -25.93 -38.14
C ILE A 4 -47.73 -25.74 -37.92
N ARG A 5 -48.36 -24.55 -37.78
CA ARG A 5 -48.39 -23.22 -38.45
C ARG A 5 -49.76 -23.01 -39.15
N GLN A 6 -50.27 -21.76 -39.08
CA GLN A 6 -51.21 -21.07 -40.00
C GLN A 6 -52.74 -21.37 -39.85
N LEU A 7 -53.73 -20.47 -40.07
CA LEU A 7 -53.82 -19.18 -40.77
C LEU A 7 -55.15 -18.42 -40.42
N LEU A 8 -55.08 -17.09 -40.34
CA LEU A 8 -56.02 -15.95 -40.61
C LEU A 8 -57.56 -16.09 -40.88
N ASN A 9 -58.31 -15.16 -40.24
CA ASN A 9 -59.30 -14.17 -40.77
C ASN A 9 -60.84 -14.31 -40.66
N SER A 10 -61.45 -13.13 -40.35
CA SER A 10 -62.84 -12.63 -40.48
C SER A 10 -63.81 -12.98 -39.33
N LEU A 11 -64.56 -12.06 -38.69
CA LEU A 11 -65.47 -11.01 -39.20
C LEU A 11 -65.71 -9.87 -38.15
N LEU A 12 -65.74 -8.61 -38.60
CA LEU A 12 -66.37 -7.40 -37.96
C LEU A 12 -67.86 -7.30 -38.40
N PRO A 13 -68.73 -6.28 -38.07
CA PRO A 13 -68.66 -4.98 -37.32
C PRO A 13 -69.92 -4.79 -36.38
N PRO A 14 -70.50 -3.61 -35.98
CA PRO A 14 -70.24 -2.17 -36.28
C PRO A 14 -70.28 -1.18 -35.05
N SER A 15 -69.64 0.00 -35.14
CA SER A 15 -70.19 1.39 -35.33
C SER A 15 -71.27 1.79 -34.30
N ASP A 16 -71.30 2.94 -33.63
CA ASP A 16 -71.00 4.33 -33.99
C ASP A 16 -70.83 5.20 -32.73
N SER A 17 -69.90 6.14 -32.73
CA SER A 17 -70.18 7.54 -32.36
C SER A 17 -68.99 8.44 -32.70
N LEU A 18 -69.32 9.52 -33.41
CA LEU A 18 -68.43 10.43 -34.13
C LEU A 18 -68.48 11.83 -33.49
N ILE A 19 -67.33 12.52 -33.56
CA ILE A 19 -67.09 13.99 -33.59
C ILE A 19 -66.93 14.71 -32.22
N PRO A 20 -66.07 15.76 -32.07
CA PRO A 20 -65.20 16.43 -33.05
C PRO A 20 -63.70 16.50 -32.70
N ILE A 21 -62.91 16.62 -33.76
CA ILE A 21 -61.53 17.14 -33.77
C ILE A 21 -61.57 18.61 -33.34
N LYS A 22 -60.87 18.95 -32.25
CA LYS A 22 -60.53 20.34 -31.90
C LYS A 22 -59.03 20.57 -32.03
N MET A 23 -58.74 21.72 -32.60
CA MET A 23 -57.45 22.23 -33.02
C MET A 23 -56.36 22.18 -31.95
N ILE A 24 -55.16 21.97 -32.47
CA ILE A 24 -53.85 22.12 -31.83
C ILE A 24 -53.78 23.47 -31.09
N SER A 25 -53.56 23.44 -29.78
CA SER A 25 -52.96 24.54 -29.04
C SER A 25 -51.64 24.05 -28.44
N ALA A 26 -50.56 24.69 -28.85
CA ALA A 26 -49.25 24.58 -28.21
C ALA A 26 -49.38 24.86 -26.70
N SER A 27 -48.53 24.19 -25.92
CA SER A 27 -48.15 24.46 -24.50
C SER A 27 -48.44 23.26 -23.59
N THR A 28 -47.43 22.39 -23.45
CA THR A 28 -46.92 21.80 -22.18
C THR A 28 -46.20 20.49 -22.50
N LEU A 29 -44.98 20.62 -23.01
CA LEU A 29 -43.97 19.58 -22.88
C LEU A 29 -43.57 19.54 -21.41
N ALA A 30 -44.24 18.73 -20.59
CA ALA A 30 -43.78 18.42 -19.25
C ALA A 30 -42.51 17.58 -19.38
N ALA A 31 -41.38 18.27 -19.49
CA ALA A 31 -40.07 17.66 -19.35
C ALA A 31 -40.00 17.02 -17.95
N ILE A 32 -39.95 15.69 -17.91
CA ILE A 32 -39.43 14.97 -16.75
C ILE A 32 -37.95 15.34 -16.68
N LEU A 33 -37.65 16.44 -16.00
CA LEU A 33 -36.30 16.75 -15.54
C LEU A 33 -36.02 15.76 -14.41
N ALA A 34 -35.59 14.56 -14.77
CA ALA A 34 -34.83 13.74 -13.84
C ALA A 34 -33.55 14.53 -13.55
N LEU A 35 -33.57 15.36 -12.51
CA LEU A 35 -32.38 15.78 -11.80
C LEU A 35 -31.77 14.50 -11.23
N GLY A 36 -31.05 13.77 -12.08
CA GLY A 36 -30.03 12.86 -11.63
C GLY A 36 -29.09 13.73 -10.82
N HIS A 37 -29.23 13.65 -9.50
CA HIS A 37 -28.20 14.10 -8.59
C HIS A 37 -27.02 13.20 -8.90
N GLY A 38 -26.20 13.61 -9.87
CA GLY A 38 -24.90 13.02 -10.08
C GLY A 38 -24.23 13.14 -8.73
N VAL A 39 -24.02 12.01 -8.06
CA VAL A 39 -23.28 12.00 -6.81
C VAL A 39 -21.86 12.36 -7.20
N LEU A 40 -21.56 13.65 -7.09
CA LEU A 40 -20.21 14.18 -7.20
C LEU A 40 -19.43 13.49 -6.07
N GLY A 41 -18.25 12.97 -6.39
CA GLY A 41 -17.38 12.35 -5.40
C GLY A 41 -15.95 12.82 -5.58
N GLN A 42 -14.96 12.22 -4.92
CA GLN A 42 -13.56 12.64 -5.00
C GLN A 42 -13.13 12.84 -6.46
N GLN A 43 -12.87 14.09 -6.83
CA GLN A 43 -12.64 14.48 -8.22
C GLN A 43 -11.15 14.40 -8.59
N ALA A 44 -10.88 14.40 -9.89
CA ALA A 44 -9.54 14.60 -10.44
C ALA A 44 -9.34 16.09 -10.74
N GLY A 45 -8.34 16.70 -10.10
CA GLY A 45 -7.91 18.07 -10.35
C GLY A 45 -7.21 18.18 -11.70
N THR A 46 -7.19 19.39 -12.24
CA THR A 46 -6.57 19.67 -13.55
C THR A 46 -5.67 20.90 -13.50
N SER A 47 -5.33 21.38 -12.29
CA SER A 47 -4.49 22.57 -12.13
C SER A 47 -3.04 22.22 -12.43
N THR A 48 -2.61 21.04 -12.00
CA THR A 48 -1.32 20.43 -12.29
C THR A 48 -1.54 19.19 -13.16
N ALA A 49 -0.84 19.10 -14.28
CA ALA A 49 -0.90 17.90 -15.12
C ALA A 49 -0.22 16.72 -14.43
N GLU A 50 -0.93 15.60 -14.32
CA GLU A 50 -0.36 14.35 -13.79
C GLU A 50 0.48 13.64 -14.86
N ASN A 51 1.80 13.61 -14.66
CA ASN A 51 2.75 12.96 -15.55
C ASN A 51 3.56 11.91 -14.76
N HIS A 52 3.15 10.64 -14.85
CA HIS A 52 3.79 9.54 -14.11
C HIS A 52 5.24 9.31 -14.56
N PRO A 53 6.25 9.41 -13.67
CA PRO A 53 7.64 9.12 -14.01
C PRO A 53 7.83 7.66 -14.45
N PRO A 54 8.65 7.37 -15.49
CA PRO A 54 8.87 6.02 -15.98
C PRO A 54 9.71 5.19 -15.00
N MET A 55 9.32 3.94 -14.79
CA MET A 55 10.08 2.95 -14.06
C MET A 55 9.75 1.56 -14.61
N SER A 56 10.66 0.99 -15.37
CA SER A 56 10.54 -0.37 -15.90
C SER A 56 10.93 -1.43 -14.87
N TYR A 57 10.39 -2.63 -15.03
CA TYR A 57 10.85 -3.84 -14.35
C TYR A 57 11.07 -4.96 -15.37
N GLN A 58 11.56 -6.12 -14.96
CA GLN A 58 11.75 -7.27 -15.85
C GLN A 58 10.88 -8.46 -15.44
N ARG A 59 10.26 -9.11 -16.42
CA ARG A 59 9.62 -10.42 -16.23
C ARG A 59 10.57 -11.53 -16.65
N CYS A 60 10.86 -12.45 -15.75
CA CYS A 60 11.81 -13.53 -15.96
C CYS A 60 11.10 -14.89 -16.10
N THR A 61 11.66 -15.75 -16.93
CA THR A 61 11.18 -17.12 -17.17
C THR A 61 12.20 -18.15 -16.70
N THR A 62 11.78 -19.40 -16.52
CA THR A 62 12.68 -20.50 -16.17
C THR A 62 13.90 -20.51 -17.10
N GLY A 63 15.10 -20.59 -16.52
CA GLY A 63 16.37 -20.47 -17.26
C GLY A 63 16.96 -19.05 -17.30
N GLY A 64 16.31 -18.07 -16.66
CA GLY A 64 16.89 -16.74 -16.39
C GLY A 64 16.77 -15.73 -17.54
N THR A 65 15.95 -16.03 -18.55
CA THR A 65 15.66 -15.07 -19.63
C THR A 65 14.61 -14.08 -19.15
N CYS A 66 14.94 -12.79 -19.19
CA CYS A 66 14.07 -11.72 -18.74
C CYS A 66 13.72 -10.73 -19.87
N THR A 67 12.46 -10.27 -19.88
CA THR A 67 11.97 -9.23 -20.79
C THR A 67 11.59 -7.98 -20.01
N THR A 68 11.99 -6.81 -20.49
CA THR A 68 11.60 -5.54 -19.88
C THR A 68 10.11 -5.28 -20.07
N VAL A 69 9.44 -4.89 -18.99
CA VAL A 69 8.08 -4.37 -18.98
C VAL A 69 8.16 -2.89 -18.64
N ASN A 70 7.67 -2.05 -19.55
CA ASN A 70 7.65 -0.61 -19.35
C ASN A 70 6.41 -0.23 -18.53
N THR A 71 6.66 0.35 -17.37
CA THR A 71 5.67 0.85 -16.42
C THR A 71 6.09 2.23 -15.93
N ASN A 72 5.22 2.86 -15.14
CA ASN A 72 5.48 4.15 -14.52
C ASN A 72 5.25 4.04 -13.01
N ILE A 73 5.53 5.12 -12.27
CA ILE A 73 5.15 5.25 -10.86
C ILE A 73 4.10 6.34 -10.65
N VAL A 74 3.22 6.12 -9.68
CA VAL A 74 2.19 7.09 -9.28
C VAL A 74 2.29 7.40 -7.79
N LEU A 75 2.22 8.69 -7.43
CA LEU A 75 2.22 9.14 -6.03
C LEU A 75 0.87 8.84 -5.38
N ASP A 76 0.92 8.38 -4.13
CA ASP A 76 -0.23 8.16 -3.26
C ASP A 76 -1.09 9.43 -3.08
N ALA A 77 -2.41 9.22 -3.04
CA ALA A 77 -3.40 10.29 -2.92
C ALA A 77 -3.21 11.20 -1.70
N ASN A 78 -2.69 10.70 -0.58
CA ASN A 78 -2.59 11.45 0.67
C ASN A 78 -1.61 12.63 0.59
N TRP A 79 -0.59 12.52 -0.28
CA TRP A 79 0.42 13.56 -0.50
C TRP A 79 -0.01 14.66 -1.47
N ARG A 80 -1.06 14.42 -2.27
CA ARG A 80 -1.48 15.34 -3.31
C ARG A 80 -2.14 16.58 -2.72
N TRP A 81 -2.01 17.69 -3.44
CA TRP A 81 -2.82 18.86 -3.16
C TRP A 81 -4.31 18.53 -3.33
N LEU A 82 -5.09 18.90 -2.33
CA LEU A 82 -6.55 18.73 -2.31
C LEU A 82 -7.21 20.10 -2.30
N HIS A 83 -7.85 20.48 -3.40
CA HIS A 83 -8.47 21.78 -3.59
C HIS A 83 -9.91 21.69 -4.06
N SER A 84 -10.65 22.80 -3.97
CA SER A 84 -12.03 22.87 -4.43
C SER A 84 -12.14 22.62 -5.93
N THR A 85 -13.19 21.95 -6.36
CA THR A 85 -13.46 21.67 -7.79
C THR A 85 -13.79 22.93 -8.58
N SER A 86 -14.18 24.01 -7.90
CA SER A 86 -14.52 25.31 -8.50
C SER A 86 -13.35 26.31 -8.51
N GLY A 87 -12.17 25.95 -7.99
CA GLY A 87 -11.05 26.88 -7.90
C GLY A 87 -9.81 26.28 -7.23
N TYR A 88 -9.09 27.10 -6.46
CA TYR A 88 -7.80 26.74 -5.85
C TYR A 88 -7.83 26.82 -4.32
N THR A 89 -9.02 26.90 -3.72
CA THR A 89 -9.16 26.91 -2.25
C THR A 89 -8.86 25.53 -1.70
N ASN A 90 -7.95 25.42 -0.75
CA ASN A 90 -7.59 24.15 -0.13
C ASN A 90 -8.81 23.54 0.58
N CYS A 91 -9.11 22.28 0.30
CA CYS A 91 -10.01 21.50 1.13
C CYS A 91 -9.32 20.93 2.38
N TYR A 92 -7.99 20.86 2.37
CA TYR A 92 -7.17 20.37 3.46
C TYR A 92 -5.86 21.17 3.53
N THR A 93 -5.54 21.76 4.68
CA THR A 93 -4.31 22.56 4.90
C THR A 93 -3.66 22.15 6.21
N GLY A 94 -2.34 21.90 6.18
CA GLY A 94 -1.64 21.32 7.32
C GLY A 94 -2.26 19.97 7.65
N ASN A 95 -2.97 19.89 8.77
CA ASN A 95 -3.66 18.69 9.22
C ASN A 95 -5.17 18.86 9.44
N THR A 96 -5.79 19.87 8.82
CA THR A 96 -7.20 20.21 9.04
C THR A 96 -7.97 20.35 7.72
N PHE A 97 -9.19 19.80 7.67
CA PHE A 97 -10.13 19.99 6.57
C PHE A 97 -10.85 21.34 6.66
N ASP A 98 -11.12 21.97 5.52
CA ASP A 98 -11.96 23.16 5.46
C ASP A 98 -13.43 22.79 5.70
N ALA A 99 -14.02 23.26 6.80
CA ALA A 99 -15.38 22.87 7.20
C ALA A 99 -16.48 23.36 6.25
N SER A 100 -16.22 24.39 5.43
CA SER A 100 -17.20 24.90 4.46
C SER A 100 -17.25 24.03 3.21
N LEU A 101 -16.09 23.54 2.76
CA LEU A 101 -15.98 22.63 1.62
C LEU A 101 -16.23 21.17 2.01
N CYS A 102 -15.88 20.81 3.24
CA CYS A 102 -15.95 19.46 3.78
C CYS A 102 -16.83 19.36 5.04
N PRO A 103 -18.13 19.71 4.98
CA PRO A 103 -19.03 19.62 6.14
C PRO A 103 -19.36 18.16 6.52
N ASN A 104 -19.17 17.22 5.59
CA ASN A 104 -19.29 15.78 5.81
C ASN A 104 -18.51 15.02 4.73
N ASN A 105 -18.39 13.71 4.90
CA ASN A 105 -17.58 12.85 4.03
C ASN A 105 -18.01 12.86 2.55
N VAL A 106 -19.32 12.93 2.28
CA VAL A 106 -19.88 12.90 0.91
C VAL A 106 -19.68 14.25 0.22
N ALA A 107 -20.03 15.35 0.90
CA ALA A 107 -19.86 16.69 0.37
C ALA A 107 -18.38 17.03 0.13
N CYS A 108 -17.49 16.63 1.05
CA CYS A 108 -16.06 16.83 0.87
C CYS A 108 -15.54 16.10 -0.38
N ALA A 109 -15.94 14.84 -0.57
CA ALA A 109 -15.61 14.11 -1.79
C ALA A 109 -16.12 14.85 -3.04
N ALA A 110 -17.38 15.27 -3.06
CA ALA A 110 -17.98 16.02 -4.16
C ALA A 110 -17.25 17.34 -4.49
N ASN A 111 -16.85 18.08 -3.47
CA ASN A 111 -16.36 19.45 -3.58
C ASN A 111 -14.85 19.53 -3.83
N CYS A 112 -14.12 18.42 -3.65
CA CYS A 112 -12.67 18.43 -3.62
C CYS A 112 -12.04 17.52 -4.68
N ALA A 113 -10.92 17.97 -5.22
CA ALA A 113 -10.20 17.32 -6.29
C ALA A 113 -8.74 17.07 -5.90
N LEU A 114 -8.26 15.84 -6.15
CA LEU A 114 -6.83 15.52 -6.05
C LEU A 114 -6.12 16.01 -7.30
N ASP A 115 -5.10 16.85 -7.16
CA ASP A 115 -4.38 17.40 -8.30
C ASP A 115 -3.18 16.55 -8.74
N GLY A 116 -2.60 16.88 -9.91
CA GLY A 116 -1.34 16.30 -10.35
C GLY A 116 -0.16 16.63 -9.43
N ALA A 117 0.96 15.94 -9.61
CA ALA A 117 2.15 16.09 -8.76
C ALA A 117 3.39 16.55 -9.53
N ASP A 118 4.11 17.54 -8.98
CA ASP A 118 5.52 17.79 -9.31
C ASP A 118 6.42 16.84 -8.49
N TYR A 119 6.61 15.64 -9.03
CA TYR A 119 7.35 14.54 -8.39
C TYR A 119 8.73 14.95 -7.89
N THR A 120 9.52 15.65 -8.71
CA THR A 120 10.91 15.98 -8.38
C THR A 120 10.98 17.20 -7.47
N GLY A 121 10.35 18.31 -7.86
CA GLY A 121 10.52 19.59 -7.17
C GLY A 121 9.81 19.65 -5.83
N THR A 122 8.63 19.02 -5.73
CA THR A 122 7.80 19.04 -4.52
C THR A 122 8.02 17.81 -3.63
N TYR A 123 8.14 16.63 -4.22
CA TYR A 123 8.15 15.37 -3.45
C TYR A 123 9.51 14.67 -3.39
N GLY A 124 10.52 15.14 -4.13
CA GLY A 124 11.87 14.56 -4.09
C GLY A 124 11.92 13.14 -4.67
N ILE A 125 10.98 12.80 -5.55
CA ILE A 125 10.88 11.51 -6.22
C ILE A 125 11.57 11.61 -7.58
N GLN A 126 12.59 10.79 -7.80
CA GLN A 126 13.32 10.73 -9.06
C GLN A 126 13.30 9.31 -9.61
N ALA A 127 12.65 9.11 -10.75
CA ALA A 127 12.66 7.82 -11.44
C ALA A 127 13.25 7.94 -12.84
N SER A 128 14.04 6.94 -13.22
CA SER A 128 14.67 6.85 -14.54
C SER A 128 14.98 5.39 -14.85
N GLY A 129 14.70 4.97 -16.09
CA GLY A 129 14.98 3.62 -16.56
C GLY A 129 14.28 2.56 -15.72
N ASN A 130 15.04 1.86 -14.86
CA ASN A 130 14.56 0.80 -13.98
C ASN A 130 14.77 1.12 -12.49
N SER A 131 14.91 2.39 -12.13
CA SER A 131 15.17 2.84 -10.75
C SER A 131 14.26 3.97 -10.30
N VAL A 132 13.96 3.99 -9.01
CA VAL A 132 13.32 5.10 -8.29
C VAL A 132 14.12 5.44 -7.04
N SER A 133 14.45 6.71 -6.87
CA SER A 133 15.02 7.29 -5.65
C SER A 133 13.95 8.12 -4.94
N LEU A 134 13.75 7.86 -3.65
CA LEU A 134 12.81 8.54 -2.78
C LEU A 134 13.58 9.27 -1.69
N LYS A 135 13.50 10.60 -1.68
CA LYS A 135 14.12 11.43 -0.65
C LYS A 135 13.16 11.57 0.54
N LEU A 136 13.69 11.47 1.76
CA LEU A 136 12.89 11.65 2.98
C LEU A 136 12.32 13.06 3.07
N LYS A 137 13.09 14.11 2.75
CA LYS A 137 12.61 15.50 2.87
C LYS A 137 12.89 16.34 1.64
N GLN A 138 11.84 16.96 1.12
CA GLN A 138 11.87 17.90 0.00
C GLN A 138 11.07 19.16 0.36
N GLY A 139 11.76 20.26 0.68
CA GLY A 139 11.11 21.44 1.23
C GLY A 139 10.38 21.10 2.54
N ASN A 140 9.05 21.31 2.56
CA ASN A 140 8.17 20.95 3.67
C ASN A 140 7.55 19.55 3.52
N ASN A 141 7.75 18.87 2.40
CA ASN A 141 7.29 17.50 2.20
C ASN A 141 8.18 16.51 2.96
N ILE A 142 7.56 15.64 3.75
CA ILE A 142 8.20 14.52 4.44
C ILE A 142 7.67 13.21 3.87
N GLY A 143 8.59 12.30 3.55
CA GLY A 143 8.32 10.99 3.01
C GLY A 143 7.67 10.99 1.63
N SER A 144 7.47 9.78 1.12
CA SER A 144 6.63 9.52 -0.04
C SER A 144 6.22 8.05 -0.09
N ARG A 145 5.08 7.77 -0.73
CA ARG A 145 4.63 6.43 -1.08
C ARG A 145 4.19 6.42 -2.54
N VAL A 146 4.76 5.52 -3.33
CA VAL A 146 4.48 5.41 -4.76
C VAL A 146 4.16 3.97 -5.16
N TYR A 147 3.34 3.83 -6.19
CA TYR A 147 2.90 2.54 -6.73
C TYR A 147 3.39 2.34 -8.15
N LEU A 148 3.65 1.09 -8.55
CA LEU A 148 3.89 0.78 -9.95
C LEU A 148 2.56 0.78 -10.72
N ILE A 149 2.48 1.56 -11.80
CA ILE A 149 1.27 1.75 -12.63
C ILE A 149 1.54 1.43 -14.11
N ASN A 150 0.54 0.87 -14.78
CA ASN A 150 0.54 0.52 -16.19
C ASN A 150 -0.75 1.02 -16.85
N GLY A 151 -0.65 2.12 -17.60
CA GLY A 151 -1.83 2.88 -18.05
C GLY A 151 -2.57 3.48 -16.85
N ASP A 152 -3.87 3.25 -16.76
CA ASP A 152 -4.72 3.77 -15.67
C ASP A 152 -4.95 2.76 -14.53
N LYS A 153 -4.10 1.74 -14.41
CA LYS A 153 -4.22 0.68 -13.38
C LYS A 153 -2.87 0.35 -12.74
N TYR A 154 -2.88 0.02 -11.46
CA TYR A 154 -1.72 -0.55 -10.79
C TYR A 154 -1.30 -1.86 -11.45
N GLU A 155 0.01 -2.07 -11.55
CA GLU A 155 0.56 -3.37 -11.94
C GLU A 155 0.39 -4.34 -10.76
N LEU A 156 -0.47 -5.35 -10.95
CA LEU A 156 -0.72 -6.37 -9.92
C LEU A 156 0.17 -7.60 -10.12
N PHE A 157 0.83 -8.02 -9.03
CA PHE A 157 1.75 -9.15 -9.01
C PHE A 157 1.12 -10.34 -8.29
N LYS A 158 1.13 -11.51 -8.94
CA LYS A 158 0.67 -12.77 -8.37
C LYS A 158 1.85 -13.54 -7.80
N LEU A 159 2.16 -13.33 -6.53
CA LEU A 159 3.45 -13.68 -5.93
C LEU A 159 3.63 -15.18 -5.65
N LYS A 160 2.55 -15.96 -5.65
CA LYS A 160 2.63 -17.38 -5.32
C LYS A 160 3.32 -18.19 -6.41
N ASN A 161 4.26 -19.05 -6.01
CA ASN A 161 5.13 -19.81 -6.94
C ASN A 161 6.01 -18.92 -7.82
N GLN A 162 6.29 -17.70 -7.38
CA GLN A 162 7.14 -16.74 -8.07
C GLN A 162 8.28 -16.28 -7.18
N GLU A 163 9.23 -15.65 -7.84
CA GLU A 163 10.41 -15.00 -7.32
C GLU A 163 10.28 -13.49 -7.56
N PHE A 164 10.46 -12.70 -6.51
CA PHE A 164 10.51 -11.24 -6.62
C PHE A 164 11.85 -10.73 -6.13
N THR A 165 12.54 -10.03 -7.01
CA THR A 165 13.89 -9.52 -6.79
C THR A 165 14.01 -8.05 -7.13
N PHE A 166 14.81 -7.34 -6.37
CA PHE A 166 15.15 -5.94 -6.63
C PHE A 166 16.52 -5.66 -6.06
N ASP A 167 17.14 -4.59 -6.55
CA ASP A 167 18.29 -4.03 -5.90
C ASP A 167 17.92 -2.79 -5.08
N VAL A 168 18.57 -2.60 -3.94
CA VAL A 168 18.36 -1.45 -3.05
C VAL A 168 19.67 -0.85 -2.56
N ASP A 169 19.68 0.47 -2.45
CA ASP A 169 20.68 1.24 -1.72
C ASP A 169 20.00 1.92 -0.52
N VAL A 170 20.37 1.47 0.68
CA VAL A 170 19.91 2.01 1.97
C VAL A 170 21.03 2.73 2.72
N SER A 171 22.18 2.97 2.08
CA SER A 171 23.38 3.51 2.74
C SER A 171 23.16 4.90 3.33
N GLY A 172 22.24 5.67 2.75
CA GLY A 172 21.82 6.99 3.23
C GLY A 172 20.72 6.97 4.29
N LEU A 173 20.19 5.81 4.70
CA LEU A 173 19.11 5.69 5.68
C LEU A 173 19.69 5.34 7.06
N GLY A 174 19.72 6.28 7.99
CA GLY A 174 20.10 6.01 9.38
C GLY A 174 18.95 5.47 10.23
N CYS A 175 19.17 5.43 11.55
CA CYS A 175 18.16 5.06 12.53
C CYS A 175 16.91 5.94 12.42
N GLY A 176 15.73 5.35 12.62
CA GLY A 176 14.47 6.08 12.63
C GLY A 176 13.79 6.24 11.26
N ILE A 177 14.45 5.81 10.19
CA ILE A 177 13.92 5.88 8.82
C ILE A 177 13.61 4.47 8.34
N ASN A 178 12.59 4.32 7.53
CA ASN A 178 12.30 3.08 6.80
C ASN A 178 12.14 3.39 5.32
N GLY A 179 13.03 2.81 4.50
CA GLY A 179 12.84 2.71 3.06
C GLY A 179 12.18 1.39 2.76
N ALA A 180 10.86 1.40 2.53
CA ALA A 180 10.09 0.18 2.40
C ALA A 180 9.78 -0.16 0.93
N LEU A 181 9.79 -1.45 0.63
CA LEU A 181 9.28 -2.02 -0.61
C LEU A 181 8.43 -3.24 -0.25
N TYR A 182 7.15 -3.20 -0.61
CA TYR A 182 6.16 -4.14 -0.10
C TYR A 182 5.00 -4.28 -1.08
N PHE A 183 4.11 -5.23 -0.80
CA PHE A 183 2.90 -5.45 -1.58
C PHE A 183 1.66 -5.35 -0.71
N VAL A 184 0.61 -4.76 -1.25
CA VAL A 184 -0.70 -4.65 -0.57
C VAL A 184 -1.83 -5.09 -1.48
N LYS A 185 -2.90 -5.64 -0.90
CA LYS A 185 -4.05 -6.17 -1.64
C LYS A 185 -5.03 -5.07 -2.09
N MET A 186 -4.52 -4.08 -2.82
CA MET A 186 -5.31 -2.99 -3.42
C MET A 186 -6.08 -3.44 -4.68
N ASP A 187 -7.17 -2.73 -4.98
CA ASP A 187 -7.88 -2.85 -6.26
C ASP A 187 -7.03 -2.24 -7.39
N ALA A 188 -6.93 -2.92 -8.54
CA ALA A 188 -6.08 -2.49 -9.66
C ALA A 188 -6.38 -1.07 -10.17
N ASP A 189 -7.63 -0.62 -10.06
CA ASP A 189 -8.08 0.70 -10.50
C ASP A 189 -8.16 1.74 -9.37
N GLY A 190 -7.61 1.43 -8.19
CA GLY A 190 -7.72 2.28 -7.00
C GLY A 190 -9.12 2.38 -6.41
N GLY A 191 -10.01 1.44 -6.76
CA GLY A 191 -11.41 1.42 -6.33
C GLY A 191 -12.34 2.23 -7.22
N LEU A 192 -11.89 2.67 -8.40
CA LEU A 192 -12.67 3.49 -9.34
C LEU A 192 -13.99 2.80 -9.75
N ALA A 193 -13.96 1.52 -10.11
CA ALA A 193 -15.15 0.78 -10.49
C ALA A 193 -16.05 0.43 -9.29
N LYS A 194 -15.44 0.19 -8.13
CA LYS A 194 -16.14 -0.24 -6.91
C LYS A 194 -16.87 0.91 -6.22
N TYR A 195 -16.31 2.12 -6.27
CA TYR A 195 -16.83 3.29 -5.59
C TYR A 195 -17.12 4.38 -6.62
N PRO A 196 -18.38 4.53 -7.08
CA PRO A 196 -18.73 5.49 -8.14
C PRO A 196 -18.39 6.94 -7.81
N THR A 197 -18.21 7.28 -6.54
CA THR A 197 -17.77 8.59 -6.07
C THR A 197 -16.25 8.77 -6.14
N ASN A 198 -15.44 7.73 -6.28
CA ASN A 198 -14.05 7.89 -6.67
C ASN A 198 -13.98 8.19 -8.18
N LYS A 199 -13.57 9.40 -8.56
CA LYS A 199 -13.31 9.78 -9.96
C LYS A 199 -11.83 9.93 -10.27
N ALA A 200 -10.96 9.76 -9.28
CA ALA A 200 -9.52 9.93 -9.37
C ALA A 200 -8.81 8.61 -9.72
N GLY A 201 -9.17 7.51 -9.04
CA GLY A 201 -8.68 6.15 -9.33
C GLY A 201 -7.16 5.96 -9.13
N ALA A 202 -6.63 4.87 -9.69
CA ALA A 202 -5.20 4.53 -9.61
C ALA A 202 -4.31 5.61 -10.24
N LYS A 203 -4.81 6.34 -11.25
CA LYS A 203 -4.08 7.44 -11.92
C LYS A 203 -3.63 8.54 -10.95
N LEU A 204 -4.34 8.72 -9.84
CA LEU A 204 -4.00 9.67 -8.79
C LEU A 204 -3.73 8.97 -7.44
N GLY A 205 -3.33 7.71 -7.46
CA GLY A 205 -2.83 7.00 -6.28
C GLY A 205 -3.88 6.71 -5.21
N THR A 206 -5.16 6.55 -5.58
CA THR A 206 -6.23 6.23 -4.61
C THR A 206 -6.31 4.75 -4.27
N GLY A 207 -7.00 4.44 -3.17
CA GLY A 207 -7.37 3.07 -2.80
C GLY A 207 -6.34 2.34 -1.94
N TYR A 208 -5.38 3.06 -1.34
CA TYR A 208 -4.41 2.47 -0.43
C TYR A 208 -5.09 1.75 0.75
N CYS A 209 -4.49 0.65 1.14
CA CYS A 209 -4.83 -0.15 2.30
C CYS A 209 -3.57 -0.92 2.70
N ASP A 210 -3.47 -1.30 3.96
CA ASP A 210 -2.43 -2.19 4.46
C ASP A 210 -2.91 -2.90 5.75
N ALA A 211 -2.05 -3.71 6.38
CA ALA A 211 -2.45 -4.49 7.54
C ALA A 211 -2.58 -3.66 8.83
N GLN A 212 -2.09 -2.42 8.82
CA GLN A 212 -2.29 -1.47 9.91
C GLN A 212 -3.67 -0.81 9.86
N CYS A 213 -4.49 -1.07 8.83
CA CYS A 213 -5.81 -0.47 8.68
C CYS A 213 -5.79 1.08 8.82
N PRO A 214 -4.92 1.79 8.07
CA PRO A 214 -4.61 3.20 8.25
C PRO A 214 -5.84 4.07 8.22
N ARG A 215 -5.94 4.96 9.22
CA ARG A 215 -7.02 5.92 9.40
C ARG A 215 -6.62 7.35 9.03
N ASP A 216 -5.37 7.55 8.64
CA ASP A 216 -4.81 8.82 8.19
C ASP A 216 -5.09 9.15 6.72
N LEU A 217 -5.67 8.20 5.99
CA LEU A 217 -6.05 8.40 4.61
C LEU A 217 -7.20 9.40 4.52
N LYS A 218 -6.98 10.49 3.77
CA LYS A 218 -7.98 11.53 3.52
C LYS A 218 -9.21 11.02 2.78
N PHE A 219 -9.05 9.97 1.94
CA PHE A 219 -10.13 9.35 1.18
C PHE A 219 -10.08 7.83 1.27
N ILE A 220 -11.22 7.21 1.60
CA ILE A 220 -11.40 5.76 1.69
C ILE A 220 -12.75 5.41 1.07
N ALA A 221 -12.79 4.40 0.20
CA ALA A 221 -14.03 3.91 -0.44
C ALA A 221 -14.86 5.02 -1.12
N GLY A 222 -14.19 5.97 -1.78
CA GLY A 222 -14.82 7.08 -2.51
C GLY A 222 -15.47 8.14 -1.61
N LYS A 223 -15.15 8.15 -0.31
CA LYS A 223 -15.60 9.15 0.66
C LYS A 223 -14.39 9.85 1.27
N ALA A 224 -14.51 11.12 1.62
CA ALA A 224 -13.51 11.74 2.49
C ALA A 224 -13.56 11.12 3.90
N ASN A 225 -12.52 11.36 4.71
CA ASN A 225 -12.43 10.88 6.09
C ASN A 225 -12.52 12.05 7.10
N VAL A 226 -13.32 13.07 6.81
CA VAL A 226 -13.44 14.29 7.63
C VAL A 226 -14.23 14.06 8.92
N GLU A 227 -15.18 13.12 8.91
CA GLU A 227 -15.99 12.80 10.09
C GLU A 227 -15.12 12.19 11.20
N GLY A 228 -15.06 12.88 12.33
CA GLY A 228 -14.23 12.49 13.47
C GLY A 228 -12.74 12.71 13.26
N TRP A 229 -12.33 13.46 12.23
CA TRP A 229 -10.94 13.77 11.96
C TRP A 229 -10.27 14.47 13.15
N LYS A 230 -9.15 13.90 13.60
CA LYS A 230 -8.31 14.44 14.67
C LYS A 230 -6.92 14.73 14.13
N PRO A 231 -6.48 15.99 14.14
CA PRO A 231 -5.09 16.34 13.83
C PRO A 231 -4.10 15.53 14.65
N SER A 232 -3.02 15.07 14.02
CA SER A 232 -1.94 14.34 14.70
C SER A 232 -1.18 15.26 15.65
N ASN A 233 -0.77 14.72 16.80
CA ASN A 233 0.15 15.38 17.71
C ASN A 233 1.58 15.04 17.28
N GLY A 234 2.26 15.97 16.63
CA GLY A 234 3.66 15.82 16.22
C GLY A 234 3.88 15.65 14.72
N ASP A 235 2.82 15.45 13.94
CA ASP A 235 2.85 15.59 12.48
C ASP A 235 1.90 16.73 12.06
N ALA A 236 2.48 17.76 11.43
CA ALA A 236 1.73 18.94 11.00
C ALA A 236 0.88 18.69 9.74
N ASN A 237 1.04 17.55 9.08
CA ASN A 237 0.43 17.23 7.79
C ASN A 237 -0.57 16.06 7.83
N SER A 238 -0.64 15.34 8.95
CA SER A 238 -1.53 14.18 9.12
C SER A 238 -2.48 14.30 10.31
N GLY A 239 -3.43 13.39 10.34
CA GLY A 239 -4.42 13.20 11.39
C GLY A 239 -5.11 11.86 11.17
N GLU A 240 -6.14 11.56 11.93
CA GLU A 240 -6.89 10.31 11.80
C GLU A 240 -8.40 10.57 11.78
N GLY A 241 -9.10 9.99 10.82
CA GLY A 241 -10.56 9.99 10.76
C GLY A 241 -11.19 8.74 11.38
N ASN A 242 -12.51 8.62 11.29
CA ASN A 242 -13.24 7.46 11.83
C ASN A 242 -13.05 6.17 11.02
N THR A 243 -12.74 6.29 9.73
CA THR A 243 -12.62 5.15 8.82
C THR A 243 -11.16 4.79 8.62
N GLY A 244 -10.85 3.50 8.57
CA GLY A 244 -9.55 2.99 8.13
C GLY A 244 -9.67 2.09 6.91
N SER A 245 -8.54 1.76 6.27
CA SER A 245 -8.51 0.95 5.04
C SER A 245 -7.63 -0.28 5.23
N CYS A 246 -8.22 -1.44 5.48
CA CYS A 246 -7.52 -2.68 5.80
C CYS A 246 -7.26 -3.51 4.54
N CYS A 247 -6.07 -4.08 4.38
CA CYS A 247 -5.89 -5.25 3.52
C CYS A 247 -4.62 -6.04 3.83
N ALA A 248 -4.54 -7.28 3.34
CA ALA A 248 -3.35 -8.11 3.50
C ALA A 248 -2.12 -7.42 2.89
N GLU A 249 -0.98 -7.62 3.56
CA GLU A 249 0.27 -6.92 3.29
C GLU A 249 1.45 -7.90 3.33
N MET A 250 2.33 -7.79 2.35
CA MET A 250 3.57 -8.54 2.25
C MET A 250 4.74 -7.56 2.29
N ASP A 251 5.29 -7.35 3.47
CA ASP A 251 6.47 -6.52 3.68
C ASP A 251 7.71 -7.27 3.25
N ILE A 252 8.01 -7.12 1.96
CA ILE A 252 9.21 -7.70 1.36
C ILE A 252 10.44 -7.04 1.96
N TRP A 253 10.41 -5.75 2.22
CA TRP A 253 11.56 -5.01 2.69
C TRP A 253 11.11 -3.82 3.51
N GLU A 254 11.33 -3.89 4.81
CA GLU A 254 11.36 -2.72 5.67
C GLU A 254 12.77 -2.62 6.23
N ALA A 255 13.45 -1.51 5.95
CA ALA A 255 14.84 -1.39 6.33
C ALA A 255 15.37 0.03 6.38
N ASN A 256 16.44 0.16 7.15
CA ASN A 256 17.45 1.19 6.98
C ASN A 256 18.83 0.55 6.92
N SER A 257 19.90 1.35 7.05
CA SER A 257 21.26 0.82 7.05
C SER A 257 21.57 -0.09 8.25
N ILE A 258 20.76 -0.11 9.31
CA ILE A 258 21.06 -0.82 10.56
C ILE A 258 20.37 -2.17 10.62
N SER A 259 19.09 -2.22 10.27
CA SER A 259 18.24 -3.41 10.37
C SER A 259 17.33 -3.56 9.16
N THR A 260 16.85 -4.80 8.94
CA THR A 260 15.81 -5.12 7.97
C THR A 260 14.88 -6.20 8.50
N ALA A 261 13.61 -6.14 8.12
CA ALA A 261 12.60 -7.17 8.37
C ALA A 261 11.92 -7.61 7.06
N LEU A 262 11.49 -8.88 7.07
CA LEU A 262 10.60 -9.49 6.09
C LEU A 262 9.37 -9.97 6.85
N THR A 263 8.17 -9.52 6.48
CA THR A 263 6.98 -9.75 7.31
C THR A 263 5.71 -9.94 6.45
N PRO A 264 5.08 -11.13 6.44
CA PRO A 264 3.72 -11.28 5.96
C PRO A 264 2.73 -10.87 7.05
N HIS A 265 1.69 -10.15 6.65
CA HIS A 265 0.56 -9.75 7.48
C HIS A 265 -0.74 -10.26 6.88
N ALA A 266 -1.43 -11.13 7.62
CA ALA A 266 -2.68 -11.73 7.18
C ALA A 266 -3.90 -10.91 7.64
N CYS A 267 -4.94 -10.85 6.81
CA CYS A 267 -6.22 -10.24 7.16
C CYS A 267 -7.36 -11.23 7.00
N SER A 268 -8.28 -11.21 7.98
CA SER A 268 -9.55 -11.91 7.89
C SER A 268 -10.55 -11.21 6.96
N THR A 269 -10.41 -9.90 6.77
CA THR A 269 -11.26 -9.07 5.91
C THR A 269 -10.42 -7.95 5.27
N ASN A 270 -10.60 -7.75 3.97
CA ASN A 270 -10.02 -6.63 3.22
C ASN A 270 -11.12 -5.57 2.95
N GLY A 271 -10.82 -4.30 3.16
CA GLY A 271 -11.71 -3.16 2.91
C GLY A 271 -11.80 -2.18 4.07
N PRO A 272 -12.77 -1.26 4.02
CA PRO A 272 -12.93 -0.24 5.05
C PRO A 272 -13.29 -0.84 6.42
N CYS A 273 -12.71 -0.27 7.47
CA CYS A 273 -13.06 -0.51 8.87
C CYS A 273 -13.55 0.80 9.51
N THR A 274 -14.15 0.72 10.70
CA THR A 274 -14.62 1.90 11.44
C THR A 274 -14.30 1.80 12.93
N GLY A 275 -13.71 2.86 13.47
CA GLY A 275 -13.38 2.99 14.88
C GLY A 275 -12.29 2.02 15.34
N ASN A 276 -11.99 2.06 16.64
CA ASN A 276 -10.81 1.37 17.18
C ASN A 276 -10.88 -0.15 17.06
N THR A 277 -12.05 -0.76 17.28
CA THR A 277 -12.17 -2.22 17.30
C THR A 277 -11.92 -2.83 15.93
N THR A 278 -12.70 -2.46 14.91
CA THR A 278 -12.55 -3.11 13.59
C THR A 278 -11.27 -2.68 12.85
N CYS A 279 -10.76 -1.48 13.14
CA CYS A 279 -9.47 -1.02 12.59
C CYS A 279 -8.25 -1.44 13.41
N GLY A 280 -8.43 -2.11 14.56
CA GLY A 280 -7.33 -2.54 15.42
C GLY A 280 -6.48 -1.40 15.98
N SER A 281 -7.07 -0.36 16.56
CA SER A 281 -6.33 0.81 17.08
C SER A 281 -6.28 0.85 18.61
N GLY A 282 -5.19 1.38 19.17
CA GLY A 282 -5.03 1.56 20.61
C GLY A 282 -5.08 0.24 21.37
N GLU A 283 -5.90 0.17 22.42
CA GLU A 283 -6.09 -1.04 23.23
C GLU A 283 -6.69 -2.20 22.44
N SER A 284 -7.40 -1.92 21.34
CA SER A 284 -7.99 -2.92 20.45
C SER A 284 -7.03 -3.36 19.33
N ARG A 285 -5.70 -3.16 19.48
CA ARG A 285 -4.70 -3.49 18.44
C ARG A 285 -4.94 -4.85 17.76
N TYR A 286 -5.34 -5.85 18.55
CA TYR A 286 -5.50 -7.25 18.14
C TYR A 286 -6.98 -7.67 17.93
N ASP A 287 -7.93 -6.74 17.97
CA ASP A 287 -9.36 -7.03 17.72
C ASP A 287 -9.75 -6.80 16.25
N GLY A 288 -8.85 -6.21 15.47
CA GLY A 288 -9.10 -5.72 14.12
C GLY A 288 -9.17 -6.82 13.07
N TYR A 289 -9.42 -6.40 11.82
CA TYR A 289 -9.49 -7.31 10.68
C TYR A 289 -8.15 -7.94 10.31
N CYS A 290 -7.06 -7.25 10.57
CA CYS A 290 -5.71 -7.60 10.14
C CYS A 290 -4.78 -7.86 11.32
N ASP A 291 -3.82 -8.75 11.11
CA ASP A 291 -2.67 -8.95 11.96
C ASP A 291 -1.69 -7.76 11.81
N LYS A 292 -1.60 -6.95 12.86
CA LYS A 292 -0.77 -5.72 12.84
C LYS A 292 0.71 -5.95 13.12
N ASP A 293 1.05 -7.09 13.70
CA ASP A 293 2.42 -7.40 14.09
C ASP A 293 3.14 -8.25 13.03
N GLY A 294 2.39 -9.10 12.33
CA GLY A 294 2.91 -9.98 11.30
C GLY A 294 3.70 -11.16 11.86
N CYS A 295 4.23 -11.98 10.94
CA CYS A 295 5.22 -13.01 11.24
C CYS A 295 6.61 -12.60 10.73
N ASP A 296 7.28 -11.70 11.44
CA ASP A 296 8.52 -11.07 11.02
C ASP A 296 9.74 -11.99 11.07
N LEU A 297 10.70 -11.73 10.18
CA LEU A 297 12.04 -12.33 10.19
C LEU A 297 13.11 -11.23 10.05
N ASN A 298 13.44 -10.59 11.17
CA ASN A 298 14.60 -9.71 11.29
C ASN A 298 15.83 -10.51 11.80
N PRO A 299 16.95 -10.59 11.03
CA PRO A 299 18.13 -11.36 11.43
C PRO A 299 18.71 -10.96 12.78
N TYR A 300 18.73 -9.66 13.11
CA TYR A 300 19.21 -9.18 14.39
C TYR A 300 18.29 -9.66 15.53
N ARG A 301 16.98 -9.50 15.35
CA ARG A 301 15.95 -9.90 16.33
C ARG A 301 16.03 -11.38 16.68
N PHE A 302 16.36 -12.22 15.69
CA PHE A 302 16.42 -13.67 15.85
C PHE A 302 17.85 -14.24 15.94
N GLY A 303 18.79 -13.48 16.50
CA GLY A 303 20.06 -14.03 17.01
C GLY A 303 21.24 -14.00 16.04
N ALA A 304 21.15 -13.25 14.95
CA ALA A 304 22.22 -13.04 13.97
C ALA A 304 22.63 -11.55 13.85
N PRO A 305 23.11 -10.91 14.94
CA PRO A 305 23.37 -9.46 14.97
C PRO A 305 24.47 -8.99 14.01
N ASN A 306 25.36 -9.89 13.57
CA ASN A 306 26.45 -9.58 12.63
C ASN A 306 26.11 -9.86 11.16
N PHE A 307 24.84 -10.18 10.85
CA PHE A 307 24.43 -10.56 9.50
C PHE A 307 24.16 -9.35 8.59
N PHE A 308 23.28 -8.44 8.99
CA PHE A 308 22.89 -7.27 8.19
C PHE A 308 23.29 -5.96 8.88
N GLY A 309 23.85 -5.03 8.11
CA GLY A 309 24.20 -3.67 8.53
C GLY A 309 25.58 -3.22 8.03
N PRO A 310 26.09 -2.07 8.50
CA PRO A 310 27.27 -1.46 7.88
C PRO A 310 28.53 -2.30 8.15
N GLY A 311 29.17 -2.82 7.10
CA GLY A 311 30.36 -3.67 7.18
C GLY A 311 30.11 -5.11 7.67
N LYS A 312 28.87 -5.59 7.65
CA LYS A 312 28.48 -6.95 8.07
C LYS A 312 28.43 -7.92 6.87
N THR A 313 27.91 -9.14 7.07
CA THR A 313 27.82 -10.16 6.00
C THR A 313 27.06 -9.65 4.77
N VAL A 314 25.92 -9.01 4.99
CA VAL A 314 25.21 -8.18 4.01
C VAL A 314 25.51 -6.73 4.39
N ASP A 315 26.38 -6.09 3.62
CA ASP A 315 26.88 -4.74 3.91
C ASP A 315 25.90 -3.68 3.38
N SER A 316 25.21 -2.99 4.28
CA SER A 316 24.26 -1.94 3.92
C SER A 316 24.91 -0.65 3.38
N LYS A 317 26.25 -0.54 3.39
CA LYS A 317 26.97 0.56 2.74
C LYS A 317 27.06 0.42 1.21
N SER A 318 26.64 -0.70 0.67
CA SER A 318 26.69 -1.00 -0.76
C SER A 318 25.33 -1.51 -1.23
N LYS A 319 25.09 -1.40 -2.53
CA LYS A 319 23.90 -1.93 -3.20
C LYS A 319 23.72 -3.43 -2.91
N ILE A 320 22.49 -3.85 -2.64
CA ILE A 320 22.10 -5.23 -2.30
C ILE A 320 21.00 -5.68 -3.24
N THR A 321 21.12 -6.87 -3.84
CA THR A 321 19.99 -7.56 -4.47
C THR A 321 19.27 -8.41 -3.43
N VAL A 322 17.94 -8.31 -3.34
CA VAL A 322 17.10 -9.06 -2.40
C VAL A 322 16.15 -9.94 -3.19
N ASP A 323 16.03 -11.22 -2.84
CA ASP A 323 15.22 -12.22 -3.54
C ASP A 323 14.28 -12.97 -2.57
N ASN A 324 13.00 -13.13 -2.94
CA ASN A 324 11.98 -13.84 -2.16
C ASN A 324 11.15 -14.80 -2.99
N THR A 325 10.80 -15.95 -2.40
CA THR A 325 10.05 -17.02 -3.08
C THR A 325 8.85 -17.54 -2.30
N ALA A 326 7.81 -17.95 -3.04
CA ALA A 326 6.64 -18.69 -2.56
C ALA A 326 6.44 -19.95 -3.43
N THR A 327 5.76 -21.02 -2.99
CA THR A 327 5.48 -22.24 -3.81
C THR A 327 4.13 -22.87 -3.49
N GLY A 328 3.40 -23.43 -4.48
CA GLY A 328 2.19 -24.25 -4.24
C GLY A 328 1.20 -23.60 -3.28
N THR A 329 0.49 -24.35 -2.42
CA THR A 329 -0.06 -23.75 -1.18
C THR A 329 1.09 -23.06 -0.45
N LEU A 330 0.97 -21.77 -0.15
CA LEU A 330 2.05 -21.01 0.47
C LEU A 330 2.45 -21.69 1.79
N THR A 331 3.66 -22.25 1.80
CA THR A 331 4.19 -23.06 2.91
C THR A 331 5.45 -22.47 3.51
N ALA A 332 6.18 -21.68 2.72
CA ALA A 332 7.33 -20.94 3.17
C ALA A 332 7.49 -19.65 2.37
N ILE A 333 8.08 -18.64 3.01
CA ILE A 333 8.64 -17.46 2.37
C ILE A 333 10.14 -17.47 2.66
N ARG A 334 10.96 -17.40 1.62
CA ARG A 334 12.43 -17.44 1.73
C ARG A 334 13.04 -16.10 1.36
N ARG A 335 14.27 -15.87 1.84
CA ARG A 335 15.06 -14.67 1.56
C ARG A 335 16.47 -15.06 1.12
N ILE A 336 16.92 -14.45 0.03
CA ILE A 336 18.30 -14.50 -0.45
C ILE A 336 18.80 -13.07 -0.68
N TYR A 337 20.09 -12.86 -0.50
CA TYR A 337 20.78 -11.63 -0.89
C TYR A 337 21.83 -11.95 -1.96
N VAL A 338 22.07 -11.01 -2.88
CA VAL A 338 23.25 -11.05 -3.74
C VAL A 338 24.01 -9.74 -3.58
N GLN A 339 25.28 -9.83 -3.19
CA GLN A 339 26.15 -8.68 -3.04
C GLN A 339 27.55 -9.01 -3.56
N ASN A 340 28.13 -8.11 -4.36
CA ASN A 340 29.43 -8.32 -4.99
C ASN A 340 29.53 -9.66 -5.75
N GLY A 341 28.43 -10.06 -6.41
CA GLY A 341 28.32 -11.31 -7.16
C GLY A 341 28.22 -12.58 -6.30
N LYS A 342 28.16 -12.47 -4.97
CA LYS A 342 28.02 -13.62 -4.05
C LYS A 342 26.58 -13.77 -3.59
N VAL A 343 26.05 -14.98 -3.72
CA VAL A 343 24.76 -15.36 -3.13
C VAL A 343 24.94 -15.59 -1.64
N ILE A 344 24.12 -14.93 -0.83
CA ILE A 344 24.13 -14.99 0.63
C ILE A 344 22.74 -15.43 1.08
N GLN A 345 22.65 -16.60 1.70
CA GLN A 345 21.39 -17.08 2.28
C GLN A 345 21.02 -16.23 3.51
N GLN A 346 19.73 -16.03 3.75
CA GLN A 346 19.24 -15.46 5.01
C GLN A 346 19.86 -16.21 6.19
N ALA A 347 20.19 -15.47 7.25
CA ALA A 347 20.71 -16.04 8.48
C ALA A 347 19.72 -17.04 9.08
N ASP A 348 20.26 -18.14 9.62
CA ASP A 348 19.48 -19.01 10.50
C ASP A 348 19.16 -18.28 11.81
N THR A 349 17.95 -18.51 12.31
CA THR A 349 17.55 -18.15 13.67
C THR A 349 18.46 -18.84 14.69
N ASN A 350 18.83 -18.12 15.75
CA ASN A 350 19.67 -18.63 16.83
C ASN A 350 19.12 -18.20 18.20
N ILE A 351 17.89 -18.61 18.47
CA ILE A 351 17.16 -18.31 19.71
C ILE A 351 16.66 -19.62 20.33
N PRO A 352 16.96 -19.91 21.61
CA PRO A 352 16.42 -21.08 22.29
C PRO A 352 14.89 -21.12 22.24
N GLY A 353 14.34 -22.28 21.88
CA GLY A 353 12.89 -22.47 21.74
C GLY A 353 12.33 -22.21 20.34
N ILE A 354 13.13 -21.64 19.43
CA ILE A 354 12.81 -21.55 18.00
C ILE A 354 13.61 -22.61 17.26
N THR A 355 12.94 -23.43 16.45
CA THR A 355 13.64 -24.37 15.57
C THR A 355 14.49 -23.58 14.59
N LYS A 356 15.79 -23.91 14.51
CA LYS A 356 16.75 -23.29 13.61
C LYS A 356 16.21 -23.27 12.17
N THR A 357 16.04 -22.08 11.60
CA THR A 357 15.50 -21.89 10.25
C THR A 357 15.89 -20.53 9.70
N ASN A 358 15.86 -20.35 8.38
CA ASN A 358 16.11 -19.07 7.70
C ASN A 358 14.95 -18.63 6.80
N GLN A 359 13.76 -19.17 7.04
CA GLN A 359 12.57 -18.96 6.24
C GLN A 359 11.35 -18.81 7.16
N ILE A 360 10.35 -18.09 6.66
CA ILE A 360 9.08 -17.93 7.36
C ILE A 360 8.21 -19.13 7.01
N THR A 361 7.75 -19.85 8.04
CA THR A 361 6.81 -20.98 7.95
C THR A 361 5.80 -20.86 9.09
N ASP A 362 4.62 -21.48 8.99
CA ASP A 362 3.66 -21.46 10.12
C ASP A 362 4.27 -22.01 11.42
N LYS A 363 5.20 -22.97 11.31
CA LYS A 363 5.95 -23.49 12.46
C LYS A 363 6.84 -22.40 13.08
N PHE A 364 7.61 -21.70 12.26
CA PHE A 364 8.44 -20.58 12.72
C PHE A 364 7.59 -19.48 13.36
N CYS A 365 6.46 -19.10 12.75
CA CYS A 365 5.55 -18.08 13.27
C CYS A 365 5.03 -18.44 14.67
N LYS A 366 4.55 -19.68 14.86
CA LYS A 366 4.08 -20.14 16.17
C LYS A 366 5.18 -20.20 17.22
N GLU A 367 6.37 -20.69 16.84
CA GLU A 367 7.50 -20.77 17.75
C GLU A 367 8.02 -19.38 18.14
N GLN A 368 8.15 -18.45 17.18
CA GLN A 368 8.65 -17.11 17.46
C GLN A 368 7.70 -16.34 18.38
N LYS A 369 6.39 -16.32 18.09
CA LYS A 369 5.39 -15.67 18.94
C LYS A 369 5.35 -16.26 20.35
N LYS A 370 5.42 -17.59 20.47
CA LYS A 370 5.48 -18.26 21.79
C LYS A 370 6.73 -17.88 22.59
N VAL A 371 7.89 -17.77 21.93
CA VAL A 371 9.17 -17.47 22.59
C VAL A 371 9.29 -15.99 22.95
N THR A 372 8.82 -15.09 22.10
CA THR A 372 8.82 -13.64 22.38
C THR A 372 7.71 -13.25 23.38
N GLY A 373 6.64 -14.04 23.42
CA GLY A 373 5.43 -13.75 24.20
C GLY A 373 4.52 -12.73 23.53
N ASP A 374 4.68 -12.52 22.21
CA ASP A 374 3.80 -11.67 21.40
C ASP A 374 2.51 -12.42 21.03
N PRO A 375 1.36 -11.74 20.85
CA PRO A 375 0.14 -12.35 20.33
C PRO A 375 0.35 -12.99 18.94
N ASP A 376 -0.19 -14.19 18.73
CA ASP A 376 -0.07 -14.94 17.46
C ASP A 376 -1.25 -14.66 16.53
N GLU A 377 -1.49 -13.37 16.25
CA GLU A 377 -2.56 -12.94 15.34
C GLU A 377 -2.40 -13.54 13.95
N PHE A 378 -1.16 -13.67 13.46
CA PHE A 378 -0.88 -14.27 12.14
C PHE A 378 -1.55 -15.65 12.00
N SER A 379 -1.38 -16.52 13.01
CA SER A 379 -2.03 -17.83 13.03
C SER A 379 -3.55 -17.72 13.19
N GLU A 380 -4.04 -16.78 14.01
CA GLU A 380 -5.48 -16.55 14.22
C GLU A 380 -6.20 -16.07 12.95
N LYS A 381 -5.55 -15.26 12.11
CA LYS A 381 -6.06 -14.84 10.79
C LYS A 381 -5.82 -15.88 9.69
N GLY A 382 -5.36 -17.09 10.04
CA GLY A 382 -5.27 -18.24 9.14
C GLY A 382 -3.90 -18.52 8.53
N GLY A 383 -2.85 -17.86 9.03
CA GLY A 383 -1.45 -18.13 8.70
C GLY A 383 -1.13 -18.01 7.20
N LEU A 384 -0.07 -18.71 6.77
CA LEU A 384 0.38 -18.67 5.38
C LEU A 384 -0.67 -19.19 4.40
N ALA A 385 -1.53 -20.12 4.82
CA ALA A 385 -2.57 -20.68 3.96
C ALA A 385 -3.65 -19.64 3.60
N ALA A 386 -4.12 -18.85 4.57
CA ALA A 386 -5.08 -17.77 4.30
C ALA A 386 -4.41 -16.64 3.51
N PHE A 387 -3.23 -16.21 3.94
CA PHE A 387 -2.45 -15.16 3.28
C PHE A 387 -2.10 -15.51 1.82
N GLY A 388 -1.81 -16.77 1.54
CA GLY A 388 -1.54 -17.27 0.18
C GLY A 388 -2.70 -17.13 -0.81
N LYS A 389 -3.93 -16.82 -0.35
CA LYS A 389 -5.07 -16.47 -1.21
C LYS A 389 -4.98 -15.02 -1.71
N ASP A 390 -4.52 -14.09 -0.87
CA ASP A 390 -4.32 -12.70 -1.27
C ASP A 390 -3.17 -12.57 -2.28
N LEU A 391 -2.09 -13.34 -2.10
CA LEU A 391 -1.00 -13.44 -3.07
C LEU A 391 -1.47 -13.91 -4.47
N ASP A 392 -2.51 -14.76 -4.50
CA ASP A 392 -3.09 -15.34 -5.71
C ASP A 392 -3.95 -14.34 -6.49
N ALA A 393 -4.67 -13.51 -5.74
CA ALA A 393 -5.56 -12.51 -6.24
C ALA A 393 -4.81 -11.30 -6.85
N GLY A 394 -3.50 -11.22 -6.66
CA GLY A 394 -2.63 -10.16 -7.15
C GLY A 394 -2.58 -8.97 -6.20
N MET A 395 -1.39 -8.42 -6.00
CA MET A 395 -1.13 -7.31 -5.07
C MET A 395 -0.38 -6.18 -5.79
N ALA A 396 -0.64 -4.93 -5.38
CA ALA A 396 0.05 -3.76 -5.91
C ALA A 396 1.42 -3.61 -5.26
N LEU A 397 2.44 -3.30 -6.06
CA LEU A 397 3.80 -3.03 -5.57
C LEU A 397 3.91 -1.58 -5.08
N VAL A 398 4.43 -1.42 -3.86
CA VAL A 398 4.61 -0.15 -3.19
C VAL A 398 6.09 0.10 -2.92
N PHE A 399 6.53 1.34 -3.13
CA PHE A 399 7.82 1.86 -2.69
C PHE A 399 7.57 3.06 -1.77
N SER A 400 8.24 3.14 -0.64
CA SER A 400 8.10 4.29 0.26
C SER A 400 9.37 4.63 1.01
N VAL A 401 9.39 5.85 1.53
CA VAL A 401 10.34 6.29 2.55
C VAL A 401 9.56 7.08 3.61
N TRP A 402 9.73 6.73 4.87
CA TRP A 402 8.99 7.32 5.98
C TRP A 402 9.75 7.25 7.30
N ASP A 403 9.39 8.14 8.23
CA ASP A 403 9.71 8.09 9.65
C ASP A 403 8.43 7.87 10.47
N ASP A 404 8.59 7.42 11.72
CA ASP A 404 7.49 6.84 12.49
C ASP A 404 7.07 7.71 13.66
N HIS A 405 5.93 8.38 13.50
CA HIS A 405 5.32 9.21 14.55
C HIS A 405 4.68 8.42 15.71
N THR A 406 4.56 7.09 15.61
CA THR A 406 3.96 6.23 16.64
C THR A 406 5.02 5.63 17.56
N ALA A 407 6.07 5.03 16.98
CA ALA A 407 7.04 4.24 17.72
C ALA A 407 8.51 4.55 17.33
N ASN A 408 8.77 5.66 16.63
CA ASN A 408 10.10 6.15 16.27
C ASN A 408 10.96 5.10 15.53
N MET A 409 10.35 4.15 14.83
CA MET A 409 11.00 3.03 14.14
C MET A 409 11.74 2.05 15.05
N LEU A 410 11.57 2.17 16.37
CA LEU A 410 12.30 1.36 17.35
C LEU A 410 11.95 -0.13 17.23
N TRP A 411 10.75 -0.42 16.71
CA TRP A 411 10.31 -1.79 16.45
C TRP A 411 11.16 -2.49 15.37
N LEU A 412 11.81 -1.74 14.48
CA LEU A 412 12.67 -2.23 13.41
C LEU A 412 14.15 -2.26 13.83
N ASP A 413 14.66 -1.17 14.42
CA ASP A 413 16.12 -0.92 14.49
C ASP A 413 16.70 -0.73 15.91
N SER A 414 15.88 -0.82 16.96
CA SER A 414 16.28 -0.58 18.35
C SER A 414 15.79 -1.69 19.29
N THR A 415 15.71 -1.41 20.60
CA THR A 415 15.03 -2.24 21.58
C THR A 415 13.59 -1.78 21.74
N TYR A 416 12.64 -2.65 21.46
CA TYR A 416 11.21 -2.37 21.59
C TYR A 416 10.45 -3.54 22.25
N PRO A 417 9.48 -3.28 23.14
CA PRO A 417 9.23 -1.99 23.80
C PRO A 417 10.46 -1.49 24.56
N VAL A 418 10.57 -0.17 24.73
CA VAL A 418 11.71 0.46 25.40
C VAL A 418 11.88 -0.10 26.82
N GLY A 419 13.11 -0.47 27.19
CA GLY A 419 13.44 -1.04 28.50
C GLY A 419 13.15 -2.54 28.63
N SER A 420 12.53 -3.18 27.63
CA SER A 420 12.33 -4.63 27.63
C SER A 420 13.66 -5.37 27.46
N ASN A 421 13.83 -6.43 28.24
CA ASN A 421 14.93 -7.40 28.13
C ASN A 421 14.42 -8.79 27.68
N LYS A 422 13.16 -8.88 27.26
CA LYS A 422 12.57 -10.13 26.77
C LYS A 422 13.25 -10.58 25.48
N VAL A 423 13.19 -11.88 25.20
CA VAL A 423 13.62 -12.43 23.92
C VAL A 423 12.83 -11.78 22.79
N GLY A 424 13.51 -11.38 21.71
CA GLY A 424 12.92 -10.64 20.59
C GLY A 424 12.75 -9.13 20.82
N ALA A 425 13.16 -8.59 21.99
CA ALA A 425 13.06 -7.16 22.24
C ALA A 425 14.10 -6.33 21.48
N ALA A 426 15.33 -6.83 21.27
CA ALA A 426 16.37 -6.11 20.54
C ALA A 426 16.29 -6.43 19.03
N ARG A 427 16.08 -5.43 18.19
CA ARG A 427 15.88 -5.54 16.72
C ARG A 427 16.96 -4.83 15.89
N GLY A 428 17.83 -4.06 16.55
CA GLY A 428 18.99 -3.44 15.93
C GLY A 428 19.86 -2.73 16.97
N THR A 429 20.79 -1.90 16.50
CA THR A 429 21.77 -1.20 17.35
C THR A 429 21.42 0.26 17.61
N CYS A 430 20.29 0.76 17.11
CA CYS A 430 19.89 2.14 17.33
C CYS A 430 19.54 2.39 18.79
N ALA A 431 19.86 3.58 19.30
CA ALA A 431 19.50 3.97 20.66
C ALA A 431 17.97 4.06 20.80
N THR A 432 17.43 3.74 21.98
CA THR A 432 15.99 3.86 22.25
C THR A 432 15.48 5.31 22.26
N THR A 433 16.39 6.29 22.20
CA THR A 433 16.11 7.72 22.06
C THR A 433 16.23 8.22 20.62
N SER A 434 16.52 7.33 19.67
CA SER A 434 16.59 7.68 18.24
C SER A 434 15.21 7.72 17.59
N GLY A 435 15.17 8.17 16.33
CA GLY A 435 14.02 8.03 15.45
C GLY A 435 12.82 8.94 15.72
N LYS A 436 12.92 9.87 16.67
CA LYS A 436 11.93 10.93 16.83
C LYS A 436 11.84 11.74 15.52
N PRO A 437 10.66 11.86 14.88
CA PRO A 437 10.52 12.48 13.56
C PRO A 437 11.19 13.86 13.44
N SER A 438 10.96 14.76 14.40
CA SER A 438 11.59 16.10 14.42
C SER A 438 13.13 16.08 14.33
N ASP A 439 13.75 15.06 14.93
CA ASP A 439 15.19 14.92 14.98
C ASP A 439 15.70 14.29 13.68
N VAL A 440 14.98 13.28 13.17
CA VAL A 440 15.27 12.63 11.89
C VAL A 440 15.14 13.62 10.73
N GLU A 441 14.03 14.34 10.63
CA GLU A 441 13.75 15.32 9.56
C GLU A 441 14.71 16.51 9.54
N SER A 442 15.34 16.83 10.68
CA SER A 442 16.31 17.93 10.80
C SER A 442 17.74 17.46 10.56
N GLN A 443 18.11 16.28 11.06
CA GLN A 443 19.49 15.77 11.01
C GLN A 443 19.76 14.92 9.75
N GLN A 444 18.72 14.28 9.21
CA GLN A 444 18.80 13.34 8.09
C GLN A 444 17.92 13.79 6.90
N ALA A 445 17.71 15.09 6.72
CA ALA A 445 16.87 15.64 5.65
C ALA A 445 17.23 15.19 4.22
N ASN A 446 18.50 14.83 3.99
CA ASN A 446 18.99 14.35 2.70
C ASN A 446 19.00 12.82 2.57
N ALA A 447 18.52 12.09 3.57
CA ALA A 447 18.36 10.65 3.48
C ALA A 447 17.48 10.30 2.28
N ALA A 448 17.89 9.30 1.53
CA ALA A 448 17.15 8.80 0.39
C ALA A 448 17.40 7.29 0.24
N VAL A 449 16.37 6.59 -0.21
CA VAL A 449 16.44 5.19 -0.62
C VAL A 449 16.38 5.11 -2.13
N THR A 450 17.17 4.24 -2.74
CA THR A 450 17.05 3.95 -4.17
C THR A 450 16.71 2.48 -4.36
N PHE A 451 15.56 2.22 -4.99
CA PHE A 451 15.16 0.90 -5.47
C PHE A 451 15.41 0.82 -6.97
N SER A 452 15.95 -0.29 -7.45
CA SER A 452 16.26 -0.46 -8.87
C SER A 452 16.18 -1.91 -9.31
N ASN A 453 16.18 -2.14 -10.63
CA ASN A 453 16.37 -3.46 -11.22
C ASN A 453 15.35 -4.50 -10.70
N VAL A 454 14.08 -4.08 -10.58
CA VAL A 454 13.00 -4.97 -10.16
C VAL A 454 12.83 -6.08 -11.20
N LYS A 455 12.77 -7.31 -10.73
CA LYS A 455 12.60 -8.53 -11.51
C LYS A 455 11.55 -9.42 -10.86
N PHE A 456 10.73 -10.04 -11.68
CA PHE A 456 9.66 -10.91 -11.22
C PHE A 456 9.51 -12.10 -12.15
N GLY A 457 9.47 -13.32 -11.62
CA GLY A 457 9.38 -14.49 -12.49
C GLY A 457 9.39 -15.83 -11.77
N ALA A 458 9.62 -16.89 -12.52
CA ALA A 458 9.74 -18.24 -11.95
C ALA A 458 10.87 -18.31 -10.90
N LEU A 459 10.78 -19.27 -10.00
CA LEU A 459 11.83 -19.55 -9.01
C LEU A 459 13.19 -19.78 -9.68
N ASN A 460 14.24 -19.21 -9.08
CA ASN A 460 15.62 -19.18 -9.53
C ASN A 460 15.80 -18.56 -10.93
N SER A 461 14.94 -17.63 -11.35
CA SER A 461 15.03 -16.98 -12.67
C SER A 461 15.52 -15.55 -12.64
N THR A 462 15.56 -14.91 -11.47
CA THR A 462 15.82 -13.47 -11.37
C THR A 462 17.25 -13.13 -10.93
N TYR A 463 17.99 -14.12 -10.44
CA TYR A 463 19.40 -14.01 -10.08
C TYR A 463 20.24 -15.14 -10.70
N LYS A 464 21.56 -14.97 -10.77
CA LYS A 464 22.48 -16.03 -11.17
C LYS A 464 22.86 -16.84 -9.93
N ALA A 465 22.36 -18.07 -9.83
CA ALA A 465 22.91 -19.05 -8.90
C ALA A 465 24.37 -19.31 -9.32
N SER A 466 25.33 -18.96 -8.46
CA SER A 466 26.75 -19.21 -8.67
C SER A 466 27.09 -20.69 -8.61
#